data_AF-A0A3V7IE44-F1
#
_entry.id   AF-A0A3V7IE44-F1
#
_cell.length_a   1.000
_cell.length_b   1.000
_cell.length_c   1.000
_cell.angle_alpha   90.00
_cell.angle_beta   90.00
_cell.angle_gamma   90.00
#
_symmetry.space_group_name_H-M   'P 1'
#
loop_
_entity.id
_entity.type
_entity.pdbx_description
1 polymer ?
#
loop_
_entity_poly.entity_id
_entity_poly.type
_entity_poly.pdbx_seq_one_letter_code
_entity_poly.pdbx_strand_id
1 'polypeptide(L)'
;MTYQQAGRIAILKRVVGWVIFIPALLSTLISVLKFMYAHSEKQEGINAVMLDFTHVMIDMMRVNTPFLNVFWYNSPTPNFQGSLNIGFWLIFILIFVGLAMQDSGARMSRQSRFLREGVEDQLILEKAKGAEGLTREQIESRIVVPHHTIFLQFFPLYILPVIIIVLGYFFFSLLGFM
;
A
#
# COMPACT_ATOMS: atom_id res chain seq x y z
N MET A 1 19.63 2.53 -17.30
CA MET A 1 19.17 3.71 -16.54
C MET A 1 20.35 4.33 -15.83
N THR A 2 20.52 5.66 -15.88
CA THR A 2 21.49 6.34 -15.02
C THR A 2 21.00 6.37 -13.57
N TYR A 3 21.88 6.45 -12.57
CA TYR A 3 21.47 6.47 -11.15
C TYR A 3 20.57 7.66 -10.81
N GLN A 4 20.74 8.80 -11.51
CA GLN A 4 19.86 9.96 -11.36
C GLN A 4 18.43 9.68 -11.86
N GLN A 5 18.29 8.99 -13.00
CA GLN A 5 17.00 8.53 -13.50
C GLN A 5 16.39 7.49 -12.54
N ALA A 6 17.21 6.59 -12.00
CA ALA A 6 16.75 5.59 -11.04
C ALA A 6 16.18 6.23 -9.76
N GLY A 7 16.81 7.29 -9.26
CA GLY A 7 16.31 8.07 -8.11
C GLY A 7 14.97 8.74 -8.38
N ARG A 8 14.79 9.37 -9.55
CA ARG A 8 13.50 10.00 -9.93
C ARG A 8 12.38 8.97 -10.04
N ILE A 9 12.66 7.83 -10.68
CA ILE A 9 11.70 6.72 -10.82
C ILE A 9 11.34 6.14 -9.44
N ALA A 10 12.31 6.05 -8.52
CA ALA A 10 12.07 5.60 -7.16
C ALA A 10 11.08 6.51 -6.40
N ILE A 11 11.22 7.84 -6.52
CA ILE A 11 10.30 8.80 -5.93
C ILE A 11 8.91 8.67 -6.55
N LEU A 12 8.85 8.60 -7.89
CA LEU A 12 7.58 8.43 -8.61
C LEU A 12 6.83 7.17 -8.16
N LYS A 13 7.52 6.02 -8.07
CA LYS A 13 6.94 4.78 -7.57
C LYS A 13 6.35 4.92 -6.17
N ARG A 14 7.01 5.67 -5.29
CA ARG A 14 6.52 5.92 -3.92
C ARG A 14 5.29 6.83 -3.90
N VAL A 15 5.28 7.90 -4.69
CA VAL A 15 4.13 8.81 -4.78
C VAL A 15 2.92 8.07 -5.33
N VAL A 16 3.08 7.33 -6.43
CA VAL A 16 2.00 6.52 -7.01
C VAL A 16 1.53 5.45 -6.03
N GLY A 17 2.45 4.80 -5.32
CA GLY A 17 2.11 3.84 -4.25
C GLY A 17 1.19 4.45 -3.19
N TRP A 18 1.51 5.64 -2.69
CA TRP A 18 0.68 6.36 -1.71
C TRP A 18 -0.68 6.79 -2.28
N VAL A 19 -0.70 7.28 -3.52
CA VAL A 19 -1.92 7.71 -4.22
C VAL A 19 -2.88 6.53 -4.46
N ILE A 20 -2.37 5.31 -4.62
CA ILE A 20 -3.19 4.09 -4.73
C ILE A 20 -3.58 3.58 -3.34
N PHE A 21 -2.62 3.52 -2.41
CA PHE A 21 -2.79 2.94 -1.09
C PHE A 21 -3.83 3.68 -0.24
N ILE A 22 -3.74 5.01 -0.13
CA ILE A 22 -4.63 5.79 0.76
C ILE A 22 -6.11 5.62 0.36
N PRO A 23 -6.51 5.85 -0.90
CA PRO A 23 -7.90 5.68 -1.29
C PRO A 23 -8.36 4.23 -1.16
N ALA A 24 -7.52 3.25 -1.51
CA ALA A 24 -7.86 1.84 -1.39
C ALA A 24 -8.08 1.42 0.08
N LEU A 25 -7.24 1.89 1.00
CA LEU A 25 -7.35 1.61 2.43
C LEU A 25 -8.61 2.24 3.01
N LEU A 26 -8.84 3.53 2.76
CA LEU A 26 -10.04 4.23 3.22
C LEU A 26 -11.31 3.59 2.66
N SER A 27 -11.30 3.23 1.39
CA SER A 27 -12.45 2.57 0.76
C SER A 27 -12.72 1.22 1.40
N THR A 28 -11.69 0.41 1.65
CA THR A 28 -11.84 -0.91 2.28
C THR A 28 -12.33 -0.81 3.72
N LEU A 29 -11.81 0.14 4.51
CA LEU A 29 -12.30 0.39 5.87
C LEU A 29 -13.78 0.75 5.86
N ILE A 30 -14.19 1.68 4.99
CA ILE A 30 -15.59 2.10 4.87
C ILE A 30 -16.47 0.97 4.35
N SER A 31 -15.98 0.17 3.41
CA SER A 31 -16.64 -1.05 2.94
C SER A 31 -16.95 -2.01 4.10
N VAL A 32 -15.99 -2.23 5.00
CA VAL A 32 -16.17 -3.06 6.20
C VAL A 32 -17.19 -2.45 7.15
N LEU A 33 -17.11 -1.13 7.43
CA LEU A 33 -18.08 -0.45 8.28
C LEU A 33 -19.51 -0.55 7.71
N LYS A 34 -19.67 -0.35 6.40
CA LYS A 34 -20.98 -0.52 5.74
C LYS A 34 -21.50 -1.96 5.83
N PHE A 35 -20.62 -2.95 5.78
CA PHE A 35 -21.01 -4.35 5.96
C PHE A 35 -21.51 -4.63 7.37
N MET A 36 -20.78 -4.16 8.38
CA MET A 36 -21.17 -4.29 9.79
C MET A 36 -22.53 -3.61 10.04
N TYR A 37 -22.73 -2.42 9.49
CA TYR A 37 -24.02 -1.71 9.57
C TYR A 37 -25.16 -2.53 8.94
N ALA A 38 -24.99 -3.05 7.73
CA ALA A 38 -26.05 -3.76 7.01
C ALA A 38 -26.37 -5.17 7.55
N HIS A 39 -25.38 -5.88 8.11
CA HIS A 39 -25.59 -7.24 8.65
C HIS A 39 -26.00 -7.24 10.13
N SER A 40 -26.04 -6.06 10.74
CA SER A 40 -26.40 -5.86 12.13
C SER A 40 -27.91 -5.97 12.41
N GLU A 41 -28.79 -5.83 11.43
CA GLU A 41 -30.25 -5.86 11.66
C GLU A 41 -30.84 -7.27 11.81
N LYS A 42 -30.07 -8.34 11.52
CA LYS A 42 -30.59 -9.71 11.38
C LYS A 42 -30.29 -10.66 12.54
N GLN A 43 -29.70 -10.20 13.64
CA GLN A 43 -29.37 -11.06 14.79
C GLN A 43 -30.12 -10.66 16.06
N GLU A 44 -31.17 -11.41 16.40
CA GLU A 44 -31.85 -11.32 17.68
C GLU A 44 -31.03 -12.03 18.77
N GLY A 45 -30.69 -11.33 19.87
CA GLY A 45 -29.97 -11.89 21.02
C GLY A 45 -29.10 -10.87 21.77
N ILE A 46 -28.20 -11.31 22.66
CA ILE A 46 -27.22 -10.47 23.39
C ILE A 46 -26.37 -9.60 22.44
N ASN A 47 -26.23 -10.02 21.18
CA ASN A 47 -25.59 -9.25 20.12
C ASN A 47 -26.35 -7.95 19.80
N ALA A 48 -27.68 -7.87 19.97
CA ALA A 48 -28.47 -6.69 19.63
C ALA A 48 -27.97 -5.39 20.29
N VAL A 49 -27.43 -5.48 21.52
CA VAL A 49 -26.84 -4.32 22.21
C VAL A 49 -25.51 -3.90 21.56
N MET A 50 -24.63 -4.85 21.25
CA MET A 50 -23.37 -4.56 20.53
C MET A 50 -23.61 -4.02 19.12
N LEU A 51 -24.69 -4.46 18.49
CA LEU A 51 -25.16 -4.04 17.18
C LEU A 51 -25.66 -2.58 17.20
N ASP A 52 -26.37 -2.17 18.25
CA ASP A 52 -26.82 -0.78 18.45
C ASP A 52 -25.63 0.16 18.70
N PHE A 53 -24.64 -0.28 19.50
CA PHE A 53 -23.38 0.46 19.66
C PHE A 53 -22.61 0.61 18.34
N THR A 54 -22.60 -0.43 17.49
CA THR A 54 -21.92 -0.40 16.20
C THR A 54 -22.54 0.65 15.26
N HIS A 55 -23.87 0.73 15.21
CA HIS A 55 -24.59 1.76 14.45
C HIS A 55 -24.24 3.17 14.93
N VAL A 56 -24.32 3.42 16.25
CA VAL A 56 -24.01 4.73 16.83
C VAL A 56 -22.57 5.14 16.55
N MET A 57 -21.61 4.22 16.67
CA MET A 57 -20.20 4.50 16.37
C MET A 57 -20.00 4.85 14.89
N ILE A 58 -20.65 4.13 13.98
CA ILE A 58 -20.58 4.40 12.53
C ILE A 58 -21.20 5.76 12.20
N ASP A 59 -22.35 6.09 12.79
CA ASP A 59 -23.00 7.37 12.58
C ASP A 59 -22.17 8.53 13.15
N MET A 60 -21.60 8.38 14.35
CA MET A 60 -20.66 9.37 14.91
C MET A 60 -19.43 9.55 14.03
N MET A 61 -18.85 8.47 13.49
CA MET A 61 -17.73 8.58 12.56
C MET A 61 -18.13 9.33 11.30
N ARG A 62 -19.27 9.01 10.70
CA ARG A 62 -19.75 9.65 9.47
C ARG A 62 -20.00 11.14 9.65
N VAL A 63 -20.65 11.54 10.76
CA VAL A 63 -20.91 12.96 11.08
C VAL A 63 -19.61 13.72 11.31
N ASN A 64 -18.63 13.11 11.99
CA ASN A 64 -17.36 13.76 12.30
C ASN A 64 -16.35 13.74 11.13
N THR A 65 -16.59 12.96 10.06
CA THR A 65 -15.65 12.82 8.93
C THR A 65 -16.29 13.13 7.57
N PRO A 66 -16.78 14.37 7.36
CA PRO A 66 -17.46 14.75 6.10
C PRO A 66 -16.56 14.61 4.86
N PHE A 67 -15.24 14.72 5.01
CA PHE A 67 -14.28 14.50 3.92
C PHE A 67 -14.26 13.05 3.40
N LEU A 68 -14.72 12.08 4.20
CA LEU A 68 -14.84 10.68 3.81
C LEU A 68 -16.14 10.36 3.06
N ASN A 69 -17.05 11.32 2.89
CA ASN A 69 -18.34 11.11 2.23
C ASN A 69 -18.20 10.50 0.83
N VAL A 70 -17.18 10.91 0.06
CA VAL A 70 -16.90 10.31 -1.26
C VAL A 70 -16.74 8.80 -1.15
N PHE A 71 -16.06 8.31 -0.13
CA PHE A 71 -15.89 6.87 0.09
C PHE A 71 -17.15 6.22 0.64
N TRP A 72 -17.93 6.88 1.50
CA TRP A 72 -19.21 6.33 1.98
C TRP A 72 -20.17 6.02 0.83
N TYR A 73 -20.24 6.88 -0.19
CA TYR A 73 -21.10 6.68 -1.36
C TYR A 73 -20.52 5.70 -2.39
N ASN A 74 -19.21 5.75 -2.65
CA ASN A 74 -18.60 4.97 -3.74
C ASN A 74 -18.00 3.62 -3.31
N SER A 75 -17.75 3.40 -2.02
CA SER A 75 -17.08 2.16 -1.58
C SER A 75 -18.03 0.96 -1.67
N PRO A 76 -17.59 -0.14 -2.31
CA PRO A 76 -18.39 -1.35 -2.51
C PRO A 76 -18.61 -2.07 -1.19
N THR A 77 -19.85 -2.43 -0.87
CA THR A 77 -20.15 -3.24 0.32
C THR A 77 -19.77 -4.70 0.05
N PRO A 78 -18.95 -5.34 0.90
CA PRO A 78 -18.67 -6.76 0.75
C PRO A 78 -19.93 -7.56 1.08
N ASN A 79 -20.12 -8.66 0.36
CA ASN A 79 -21.16 -9.66 0.58
C ASN A 79 -20.48 -11.03 0.65
N PHE A 80 -20.28 -11.54 1.86
CA PHE A 80 -19.58 -12.82 2.07
C PHE A 80 -20.49 -14.05 1.90
N GLN A 81 -21.82 -13.85 1.78
CA GLN A 81 -22.82 -14.91 1.68
C GLN A 81 -23.35 -15.16 0.25
N GLY A 82 -23.04 -14.26 -0.71
CA GLY A 82 -23.58 -14.28 -2.07
C GLY A 82 -22.51 -14.22 -3.17
N SER A 83 -22.87 -13.61 -4.32
CA SER A 83 -22.03 -13.48 -5.51
C SER A 83 -20.69 -12.77 -5.25
N LEU A 84 -19.68 -13.10 -6.05
CA LEU A 84 -18.33 -12.53 -6.01
C LEU A 84 -18.36 -10.98 -6.10
N ASN A 85 -18.01 -10.29 -5.00
CA ASN A 85 -17.91 -8.82 -4.96
C ASN A 85 -16.59 -8.35 -5.56
N ILE A 86 -16.48 -8.44 -6.88
CA ILE A 86 -15.26 -8.11 -7.62
C ILE A 86 -14.76 -6.70 -7.25
N GLY A 87 -15.66 -5.72 -7.10
CA GLY A 87 -15.30 -4.36 -6.72
C GLY A 87 -14.58 -4.28 -5.37
N PHE A 88 -15.07 -5.00 -4.35
CA PHE A 88 -14.45 -5.05 -3.02
C PHE A 88 -13.07 -5.72 -3.07
N TRP A 89 -12.96 -6.86 -3.75
CA TRP A 89 -11.69 -7.58 -3.86
C TRP A 89 -10.64 -6.79 -4.64
N LEU A 90 -11.06 -6.03 -5.66
CA LEU A 90 -10.19 -5.15 -6.42
C LEU A 90 -9.59 -4.05 -5.54
N ILE A 91 -10.43 -3.30 -4.80
CA ILE A 91 -9.91 -2.27 -3.89
C ILE A 91 -9.05 -2.85 -2.78
N PHE A 92 -9.39 -4.04 -2.28
CA PHE A 92 -8.63 -4.74 -1.27
C PHE A 92 -7.23 -5.10 -1.78
N ILE A 93 -7.13 -5.68 -2.98
CA ILE A 93 -5.84 -6.01 -3.61
C ILE A 93 -5.02 -4.74 -3.90
N LEU A 94 -5.67 -3.63 -4.28
CA LEU A 94 -4.98 -2.35 -4.54
C LEU A 94 -4.21 -1.82 -3.32
N ILE A 95 -4.63 -2.12 -2.10
CA ILE A 95 -3.89 -1.77 -0.87
C ILE A 95 -2.48 -2.38 -0.94
N PHE A 96 -2.41 -3.68 -1.22
CA PHE A 96 -1.15 -4.44 -1.24
C PHE A 96 -0.29 -4.08 -2.46
N VAL A 97 -0.92 -3.78 -3.59
CA VAL A 97 -0.22 -3.22 -4.76
C VAL A 97 0.43 -1.89 -4.40
N GLY A 98 -0.29 -0.99 -3.72
CA GLY A 98 0.24 0.30 -3.25
C GLY A 98 1.43 0.13 -2.30
N LEU A 99 1.32 -0.77 -1.33
CA LEU A 99 2.41 -1.12 -0.40
C LEU A 99 3.64 -1.70 -1.13
N ALA A 100 3.42 -2.64 -2.04
CA ALA A 100 4.50 -3.23 -2.83
C ALA A 100 5.21 -2.18 -3.71
N MET A 101 4.47 -1.25 -4.29
CA MET A 101 5.04 -0.12 -5.04
C MET A 101 5.89 0.79 -4.16
N GLN A 102 5.42 1.09 -2.95
CA GLN A 102 6.15 1.91 -1.99
C GLN A 102 7.47 1.24 -1.57
N ASP A 103 7.45 -0.04 -1.22
CA ASP A 103 8.65 -0.79 -0.85
C ASP A 103 9.63 -0.90 -2.01
N SER A 104 9.12 -1.04 -3.25
CA SER A 104 9.96 -1.14 -4.45
C SER A 104 10.69 0.19 -4.67
N GLY A 105 9.96 1.30 -4.58
CA GLY A 105 10.54 2.63 -4.66
C GLY A 105 11.51 2.93 -3.51
N ALA A 106 11.24 2.47 -2.29
CA ALA A 106 12.15 2.67 -1.15
C ALA A 106 13.51 1.96 -1.36
N ARG A 107 13.52 0.71 -1.84
CA ARG A 107 14.76 -0.01 -2.14
C ARG A 107 15.52 0.62 -3.29
N MET A 108 14.81 0.99 -4.36
CA MET A 108 15.42 1.67 -5.52
C MET A 108 16.02 3.03 -5.14
N SER A 109 15.40 3.77 -4.21
CA SER A 109 15.93 5.02 -3.68
C SER A 109 17.23 4.80 -2.90
N ARG A 110 17.28 3.81 -2.00
CA ARG A 110 18.50 3.45 -1.26
C ARG A 110 19.65 3.08 -2.20
N GLN A 111 19.37 2.27 -3.21
CA GLN A 111 20.37 1.88 -4.20
C GLN A 111 20.88 3.07 -5.00
N SER A 112 20.00 3.95 -5.48
CA SER A 112 20.41 5.15 -6.23
C SER A 112 21.31 6.07 -5.39
N ARG A 113 21.04 6.18 -4.09
CA ARG A 113 21.83 6.97 -3.15
C ARG A 113 23.20 6.34 -2.91
N PHE A 114 23.26 5.04 -2.66
CA PHE A 114 24.50 4.29 -2.51
C PHE A 114 25.39 4.40 -3.75
N LEU A 115 24.81 4.28 -4.95
CA LEU A 115 25.54 4.45 -6.20
C LEU A 115 26.07 5.87 -6.37
N ARG A 116 25.30 6.90 -5.98
CA ARG A 116 25.76 8.29 -6.03
C ARG A 116 26.93 8.53 -5.09
N GLU A 117 26.81 8.07 -3.84
CA GLU A 117 27.86 8.19 -2.82
C GLU A 117 29.13 7.44 -3.28
N GLY A 118 29.01 6.22 -3.80
CA GLY A 118 30.14 5.45 -4.33
C GLY A 118 30.84 6.10 -5.54
N VAL A 119 30.09 6.78 -6.43
CA VAL A 119 30.68 7.56 -7.54
C VAL A 119 31.45 8.77 -7.01
N GLU A 120 30.92 9.47 -6.02
CA GLU A 120 31.58 10.62 -5.39
C GLU A 120 32.88 10.20 -4.68
N ASP A 121 32.85 9.09 -3.94
CA ASP A 121 34.03 8.54 -3.27
C ASP A 121 35.12 8.14 -4.27
N GLN A 122 34.75 7.46 -5.36
CA GLN A 122 35.70 7.10 -6.43
C GLN A 122 36.27 8.35 -7.12
N LEU A 123 35.46 9.39 -7.35
CA LEU A 123 35.95 10.65 -7.91
C LEU A 123 37.00 11.33 -7.03
N ILE A 124 36.87 11.25 -5.71
CA ILE A 124 37.88 11.79 -4.78
C ILE A 124 39.21 11.05 -4.92
N LEU A 125 39.15 9.71 -4.99
CA LEU A 125 40.33 8.86 -5.17
C LEU A 125 40.98 9.04 -6.55
N GLU A 126 40.18 9.20 -7.60
CA GLU A 126 40.66 9.41 -8.97
C GLU A 126 41.25 10.81 -9.15
N LYS A 127 40.71 11.85 -8.50
CA LYS A 127 41.32 13.19 -8.47
C LYS A 127 42.70 13.18 -7.80
N ALA A 128 42.93 12.31 -6.82
CA ALA A 128 44.24 12.15 -6.20
C ALA A 128 45.29 11.56 -7.16
N LYS A 129 44.88 10.91 -8.26
CA LYS A 129 45.77 10.36 -9.30
C LYS A 129 46.17 11.39 -10.37
N GLY A 130 45.68 12.62 -10.31
CA GLY A 130 46.09 13.69 -11.22
C GLY A 130 45.66 13.44 -12.68
N ALA A 131 46.62 13.48 -13.62
CA ALA A 131 46.35 13.43 -15.07
C ALA A 131 45.84 12.07 -15.59
N GLU A 132 45.97 10.99 -14.80
CA GLU A 132 45.52 9.64 -15.17
C GLU A 132 44.17 9.27 -14.53
N GLY A 133 43.56 10.18 -13.77
CA GLY A 133 42.29 9.94 -13.10
C GLY A 133 41.11 9.83 -14.05
N LEU A 134 40.22 8.86 -13.81
CA LEU A 134 38.99 8.71 -14.60
C LEU A 134 38.02 9.88 -14.40
N THR A 135 37.37 10.29 -15.48
CA THR A 135 36.31 11.30 -15.41
C THR A 135 35.01 10.70 -14.88
N ARG A 136 34.13 11.55 -14.33
CA ARG A 136 32.80 11.15 -13.81
C ARG A 136 32.01 10.32 -14.83
N GLU A 137 32.02 10.73 -16.08
CA GLU A 137 31.27 10.09 -17.17
C GLU A 137 31.81 8.68 -17.48
N GLN A 138 33.13 8.47 -17.39
CA GLN A 138 33.76 7.16 -17.57
C GLN A 138 33.40 6.21 -16.42
N ILE A 139 33.37 6.71 -15.18
CA ILE A 139 32.96 5.93 -14.00
C ILE A 139 31.48 5.55 -14.11
N GLU A 140 30.61 6.50 -14.45
CA GLU A 140 29.16 6.28 -14.60
C GLU A 140 28.83 5.30 -15.73
N SER A 141 29.61 5.29 -16.82
CA SER A 141 29.41 4.35 -17.95
C SER A 141 29.65 2.88 -17.59
N ARG A 142 30.40 2.61 -16.51
CA ARG A 142 30.67 1.25 -16.03
C ARG A 142 29.63 0.76 -15.02
N ILE A 143 28.73 1.63 -14.56
CA ILE A 143 27.73 1.29 -13.54
C ILE A 143 26.46 0.76 -14.21
N VAL A 144 26.28 -0.56 -14.14
CA VAL A 144 25.02 -1.21 -14.52
C VAL A 144 24.08 -1.21 -13.32
N VAL A 145 22.99 -0.44 -13.41
CA VAL A 145 21.95 -0.40 -12.36
C VAL A 145 21.01 -1.60 -12.51
N PRO A 146 20.90 -2.49 -11.49
CA PRO A 146 19.94 -3.59 -11.50
C PRO A 146 18.50 -3.11 -11.59
N HIS A 147 17.66 -3.81 -12.34
CA HIS A 147 16.23 -3.50 -12.43
C HIS A 147 15.48 -4.06 -11.22
N HIS A 148 14.75 -3.20 -10.51
CA HIS A 148 13.85 -3.60 -9.43
C HIS A 148 12.39 -3.58 -9.89
N THR A 149 11.75 -4.75 -9.89
CA THR A 149 10.33 -4.93 -10.21
C THR A 149 9.48 -5.00 -8.94
N ILE A 150 8.18 -4.72 -9.08
CA ILE A 150 7.20 -4.74 -7.96
C ILE A 150 6.90 -6.20 -7.55
N PHE A 151 6.98 -7.15 -8.49
CA PHE A 151 6.71 -8.57 -8.25
C PHE A 151 7.73 -9.27 -7.33
N LEU A 152 8.90 -8.68 -7.13
CA LEU A 152 9.89 -9.16 -6.16
C LEU A 152 9.49 -8.86 -4.70
N GLN A 153 8.38 -8.17 -4.49
CA GLN A 153 7.82 -7.87 -3.18
C GLN A 153 6.90 -8.99 -2.68
N PHE A 154 7.46 -10.20 -2.56
CA PHE A 154 6.64 -11.39 -2.32
C PHE A 154 5.82 -11.29 -1.02
N PHE A 155 6.43 -10.75 0.03
CA PHE A 155 5.79 -10.62 1.32
C PHE A 155 4.57 -9.67 1.31
N PRO A 156 4.69 -8.37 0.98
CA PRO A 156 3.54 -7.46 1.03
C PRO A 156 2.51 -7.77 -0.06
N LEU A 157 2.89 -8.35 -1.20
CA LEU A 157 1.98 -8.57 -2.33
C LEU A 157 1.18 -9.88 -2.23
N TYR A 158 1.74 -10.95 -1.65
CA TYR A 158 1.10 -12.27 -1.63
C TYR A 158 0.84 -12.81 -0.23
N ILE A 159 1.75 -12.61 0.71
CA ILE A 159 1.61 -13.16 2.07
C ILE A 159 0.67 -12.27 2.91
N LEU A 160 0.90 -10.96 2.89
CA LEU A 160 0.12 -10.01 3.69
C LEU A 160 -1.40 -10.02 3.38
N PRO A 161 -1.86 -10.10 2.11
CA PRO A 161 -3.29 -10.22 1.82
C PRO A 161 -3.93 -11.44 2.46
N VAL A 162 -3.25 -12.60 2.41
CA VAL A 162 -3.77 -13.85 2.98
C VAL A 162 -3.88 -13.75 4.50
N ILE A 163 -2.85 -13.19 5.16
CA ILE A 163 -2.88 -12.96 6.61
C ILE A 163 -4.05 -12.04 6.98
N ILE A 164 -4.26 -10.95 6.25
CA ILE A 164 -5.36 -10.01 6.53
C ILE A 164 -6.73 -10.67 6.30
N ILE A 165 -6.88 -11.52 5.29
CA ILE A 165 -8.13 -12.28 5.07
C ILE A 165 -8.40 -13.21 6.26
N VAL A 166 -7.39 -13.97 6.71
CA VAL A 166 -7.54 -14.90 7.84
C VAL A 166 -7.88 -14.14 9.13
N LEU A 167 -7.17 -13.05 9.43
CA LEU A 167 -7.46 -12.21 10.60
C LEU A 167 -8.85 -11.57 10.51
N GLY A 168 -9.24 -11.10 9.33
CA GLY A 168 -10.57 -10.56 9.08
C GLY A 168 -11.67 -11.60 9.33
N TYR A 169 -11.48 -12.83 8.86
CA TYR A 169 -12.42 -13.93 9.10
C TYR A 169 -12.61 -14.20 10.61
N PHE A 170 -11.51 -14.32 11.37
CA PHE A 170 -11.59 -14.49 12.82
C PHE A 170 -12.26 -13.31 13.52
N PHE A 171 -11.95 -12.08 13.10
CA PHE A 171 -12.55 -10.86 13.65
C PHE A 171 -14.07 -10.84 13.43
N PHE A 172 -14.55 -11.10 12.21
CA PHE A 172 -15.98 -11.12 11.93
C PHE A 172 -16.70 -12.29 12.60
N SER A 173 -16.07 -13.47 12.67
CA SER A 173 -16.61 -14.63 13.37
C SER A 173 -16.75 -14.36 14.88
N LEU A 174 -15.76 -13.72 15.51
CA LEU A 174 -15.83 -13.36 16.93
C LEU A 174 -16.95 -12.37 17.24
N LEU A 175 -17.21 -11.44 16.32
CA LEU A 175 -18.29 -10.45 16.44
C LEU A 175 -19.66 -11.02 16.02
N GLY A 176 -19.72 -12.27 15.57
CA GLY A 176 -20.94 -12.93 15.15
C GLY A 176 -21.42 -12.55 13.75
N PHE A 177 -20.64 -11.82 12.93
CA PHE A 177 -21.07 -11.43 11.58
C PHE A 177 -20.95 -12.52 10.51
N MET A 178 -20.39 -13.69 10.86
CA MET A 178 -20.15 -14.86 9.99
C MET A 178 -20.71 -16.13 10.60
#